data_AF-E8R1S0-F1
#
_entry.id   AF-E8R1S0-F1
#
_cell.length_a   1.000
_cell.length_b   1.000
_cell.length_c   1.000
_cell.angle_alpha   90.00
_cell.angle_beta   90.00
_cell.angle_gamma   90.00
#
_symmetry.space_group_name_H-M   'P 1'
#
loop_
_entity.id
_entity.type
_entity.pdbx_description
1 polymer ?
#
loop_
_entity_poly.entity_id
_entity_poly.type
_entity_poly.pdbx_seq_one_letter_code
_entity_poly.pdbx_strand_id
1 'polypeptide(L)'
;MATLIADTASVDPRAVLGDGVEIGPYCVIGPQVEIGPGTRLIAHVCVPGPAVLGARNVVHPFSVLGGDPQDISYRGEPTRLVIGDDNVIREHVTINRGTAKDQGLTAIGHRNLLMAGVHVAHDCQLGDDIVLANGTLLGGHVHIEDQVGLSGGVAVHHYVTIGRLAFIGGHSRIIHDVPPYMLVDGNPSRVRCINIVGLRRHGLAESTIDALHEAHRLIFRGKMTIDQAAAVLESQVQPDRPIPDEVTRLLEFLRRQQSGRHGRGRELARGAGASSTSGPSLGGSTPLAAGKPTTVSPATSSSAPANGKAQSDEPDQAASASVPVVSVEARGEEPTA
;
A
#
# COMPACT_ATOMS: atom_id res chain seq x y z
N MET A 1 -13.99 -14.32 20.86
CA MET A 1 -14.34 -13.05 21.55
C MET A 1 -15.53 -12.44 20.83
N ALA A 2 -16.38 -11.66 21.51
CA ALA A 2 -17.55 -11.07 20.87
C ALA A 2 -17.14 -9.98 19.87
N THR A 3 -17.81 -9.92 18.72
CA THR A 3 -17.70 -8.82 17.76
C THR A 3 -18.36 -7.58 18.34
N LEU A 4 -17.70 -6.42 18.24
CA LEU A 4 -18.17 -5.13 18.74
C LEU A 4 -18.45 -4.20 17.57
N ILE A 5 -19.68 -3.73 17.45
CA ILE A 5 -20.10 -2.79 16.39
C ILE A 5 -20.75 -1.60 17.08
N ALA A 6 -20.22 -0.40 16.85
CA ALA A 6 -20.80 0.83 17.37
C ALA A 6 -22.17 1.11 16.74
N ASP A 7 -23.11 1.65 17.52
CA ASP A 7 -24.49 1.95 17.06
C ASP A 7 -24.55 2.89 15.85
N THR A 8 -23.51 3.71 15.65
CA THR A 8 -23.39 4.67 14.55
C THR A 8 -22.63 4.11 13.33
N ALA A 9 -22.17 2.87 13.38
CA ALA A 9 -21.54 2.22 12.24
C ALA A 9 -22.62 1.69 11.27
N SER A 10 -22.37 1.84 9.97
CA SER A 10 -23.21 1.28 8.91
C SER A 10 -22.52 0.05 8.31
N VAL A 11 -23.05 -1.14 8.57
CA VAL A 11 -22.50 -2.41 8.05
C VAL A 11 -23.54 -3.06 7.14
N ASP A 12 -23.20 -3.28 5.86
CA ASP A 12 -24.07 -4.00 4.94
C ASP A 12 -24.32 -5.43 5.46
N PRO A 13 -25.57 -5.93 5.46
CA PRO A 13 -25.89 -7.28 5.95
C PRO A 13 -25.16 -8.44 5.26
N ARG A 14 -24.56 -8.20 4.08
CA ARG A 14 -23.77 -9.19 3.33
C ARG A 14 -22.29 -9.17 3.70
N ALA A 15 -21.85 -8.27 4.58
CA ALA A 15 -20.49 -8.28 5.10
C ALA A 15 -20.30 -9.47 6.06
N VAL A 16 -19.10 -10.06 6.04
CA VAL A 16 -18.73 -11.18 6.92
C VAL A 16 -17.69 -10.69 7.91
N LEU A 17 -18.00 -10.76 9.20
CA LEU A 17 -17.12 -10.32 10.27
C LEU A 17 -16.67 -11.52 11.10
N GLY A 18 -15.36 -11.67 11.28
CA GLY A 18 -14.75 -12.68 12.13
C GLY A 18 -14.88 -12.37 13.63
N ASP A 19 -14.45 -13.33 14.43
CA ASP A 19 -14.50 -13.24 15.89
C ASP A 19 -13.66 -12.07 16.44
N GLY A 20 -14.23 -11.33 17.39
CA GLY A 20 -13.52 -10.23 18.06
C GLY A 20 -13.19 -9.05 17.16
N VAL A 21 -13.86 -8.92 16.00
CA VAL A 21 -13.77 -7.72 15.16
C VAL A 21 -14.37 -6.53 15.91
N GLU A 22 -13.71 -5.37 15.83
CA GLU A 22 -14.20 -4.11 16.38
C GLU A 22 -14.47 -3.12 15.23
N ILE A 23 -15.73 -2.69 15.10
CA ILE A 23 -16.16 -1.65 14.17
C ILE A 23 -16.58 -0.43 14.99
N GLY A 24 -15.75 0.60 15.00
CA GLY A 24 -16.04 1.79 15.77
C GLY A 24 -16.93 2.82 15.04
N PRO A 25 -17.18 3.98 15.67
CA PRO A 25 -18.22 4.92 15.26
C PRO A 25 -18.07 5.40 13.83
N TYR A 26 -19.20 5.55 13.14
CA TYR A 26 -19.29 6.11 11.78
C TYR A 26 -18.44 5.38 10.72
N CYS A 27 -18.04 4.13 10.97
CA CYS A 27 -17.49 3.29 9.92
C CYS A 27 -18.60 2.91 8.93
N VAL A 28 -18.22 2.77 7.66
CA VAL A 28 -19.12 2.32 6.59
C VAL A 28 -18.50 1.09 5.94
N ILE A 29 -19.16 -0.05 6.09
CA ILE A 29 -18.72 -1.34 5.52
C ILE A 29 -19.75 -1.74 4.46
N GLY A 30 -19.30 -1.82 3.21
CA GLY A 30 -20.11 -2.18 2.06
C GLY A 30 -20.33 -3.68 1.91
N PRO A 31 -21.07 -4.10 0.87
CA PRO A 31 -21.32 -5.50 0.60
C PRO A 31 -20.07 -6.24 0.12
N GLN A 32 -20.06 -7.56 0.29
CA GLN A 32 -18.94 -8.41 -0.16
C GLN A 32 -17.60 -8.00 0.48
N VAL A 33 -17.68 -7.50 1.71
CA VAL A 33 -16.52 -7.22 2.56
C VAL A 33 -16.40 -8.34 3.57
N GLU A 34 -15.20 -8.91 3.67
CA GLU A 34 -14.83 -9.90 4.67
C GLU A 34 -13.76 -9.31 5.58
N ILE A 35 -13.96 -9.37 6.89
CA ILE A 35 -13.03 -8.84 7.89
C ILE A 35 -12.65 -9.97 8.84
N GLY A 36 -11.38 -10.33 8.86
CA GLY A 36 -10.82 -11.40 9.66
C GLY A 36 -10.78 -11.10 11.16
N PRO A 37 -10.56 -12.12 12.00
CA PRO A 37 -10.71 -12.05 13.45
C PRO A 37 -9.74 -11.05 14.10
N GLY A 38 -10.21 -10.36 15.13
CA GLY A 38 -9.44 -9.39 15.90
C GLY A 38 -9.05 -8.11 15.15
N THR A 39 -9.52 -7.92 13.90
CA THR A 39 -9.31 -6.67 13.16
C THR A 39 -10.15 -5.55 13.74
N ARG A 40 -9.55 -4.36 13.83
CA ARG A 40 -10.12 -3.16 14.47
C ARG A 40 -10.18 -2.01 13.48
N LEU A 41 -11.39 -1.53 13.20
CA LEU A 41 -11.67 -0.33 12.41
C LEU A 41 -12.06 0.78 13.38
N ILE A 42 -11.20 1.79 13.57
CA ILE A 42 -11.30 2.70 14.72
C ILE A 42 -12.52 3.63 14.66
N ALA A 43 -12.60 4.54 13.71
CA ALA A 43 -13.75 5.43 13.54
C ALA A 43 -13.68 6.03 12.14
N HIS A 44 -14.81 6.30 11.50
CA HIS A 44 -14.83 6.92 10.16
C HIS A 44 -14.00 6.18 9.11
N VAL A 45 -13.85 4.85 9.24
CA VAL A 45 -13.22 4.03 8.20
C VAL A 45 -14.29 3.63 7.18
N CYS A 46 -13.97 3.76 5.90
CA CYS A 46 -14.85 3.34 4.82
C CYS A 46 -14.24 2.14 4.07
N VAL A 47 -14.99 1.06 3.98
CA VAL A 47 -14.63 -0.14 3.22
C VAL A 47 -15.78 -0.44 2.25
N PRO A 48 -15.85 0.22 1.07
CA PRO A 48 -16.97 0.04 0.14
C PRO A 48 -17.04 -1.38 -0.47
N GLY A 49 -15.90 -2.06 -0.59
CA GLY A 49 -15.80 -3.43 -1.11
C GLY A 49 -16.02 -3.55 -2.64
N PRO A 50 -15.98 -4.77 -3.20
CA PRO A 50 -15.53 -6.03 -2.58
C PRO A 50 -14.08 -6.02 -2.08
N ALA A 51 -13.89 -6.47 -0.84
CA ALA A 51 -12.58 -6.49 -0.17
C ALA A 51 -12.49 -7.61 0.88
N VAL A 52 -11.30 -8.20 1.02
CA VAL A 52 -10.98 -9.14 2.10
C VAL A 52 -9.87 -8.54 2.95
N LEU A 53 -10.11 -8.39 4.24
CA LEU A 53 -9.13 -7.98 5.23
C LEU A 53 -8.86 -9.17 6.14
N GLY A 54 -7.59 -9.51 6.35
CA GLY A 54 -7.18 -10.58 7.25
C GLY A 54 -7.40 -10.25 8.74
N ALA A 55 -6.69 -10.96 9.59
CA ALA A 55 -6.79 -10.89 11.05
C ALA A 55 -5.92 -9.78 11.65
N ARG A 56 -6.35 -9.27 12.82
CA ARG A 56 -5.57 -8.38 13.70
C ARG A 56 -5.03 -7.12 13.01
N ASN A 57 -5.68 -6.67 11.94
CA ASN A 57 -5.36 -5.38 11.33
C ASN A 57 -5.88 -4.25 12.22
N VAL A 58 -5.18 -3.11 12.21
CA VAL A 58 -5.65 -1.88 12.86
C VAL A 58 -5.77 -0.79 11.81
N VAL A 59 -7.00 -0.32 11.58
CA VAL A 59 -7.30 0.69 10.58
C VAL A 59 -7.77 1.98 11.25
N HIS A 60 -6.98 3.03 11.05
CA HIS A 60 -7.17 4.34 11.64
C HIS A 60 -8.16 5.21 10.85
N PRO A 61 -8.62 6.31 11.47
CA PRO A 61 -9.70 7.11 10.91
C PRO A 61 -9.46 7.70 9.52
N PHE A 62 -10.58 7.90 8.81
CA PHE A 62 -10.65 8.52 7.49
C PHE A 62 -9.93 7.75 6.38
N SER A 63 -9.59 6.49 6.63
CA SER A 63 -9.04 5.60 5.61
C SER A 63 -10.14 5.00 4.75
N VAL A 64 -9.86 4.84 3.46
CA VAL A 64 -10.77 4.28 2.46
C VAL A 64 -10.12 3.05 1.84
N LEU A 65 -10.65 1.86 2.12
CA LEU A 65 -10.08 0.58 1.70
C LEU A 65 -11.00 -0.11 0.71
N GLY A 66 -10.51 -0.36 -0.50
CA GLY A 66 -11.28 -1.01 -1.56
C GLY A 66 -12.14 -0.04 -2.37
N GLY A 67 -11.77 1.24 -2.41
CA GLY A 67 -12.39 2.21 -3.31
C GLY A 67 -12.13 1.85 -4.79
N ASP A 68 -12.97 2.35 -5.68
CA ASP A 68 -12.80 2.15 -7.12
C ASP A 68 -11.45 2.67 -7.63
N PRO A 69 -10.82 1.99 -8.61
CA PRO A 69 -9.63 2.49 -9.28
C PRO A 69 -9.80 3.91 -9.81
N GLN A 70 -8.79 4.76 -9.61
CA GLN A 70 -8.68 6.05 -10.30
C GLN A 70 -8.12 5.88 -11.74
N ASP A 71 -8.59 4.85 -12.44
CA ASP A 71 -8.26 4.56 -13.82
C ASP A 71 -9.43 4.97 -14.72
N ILE A 72 -9.17 5.86 -15.68
CA ILE A 72 -10.19 6.39 -16.59
C ILE A 72 -10.91 5.33 -17.42
N SER A 73 -10.36 4.12 -17.54
CA SER A 73 -10.99 3.03 -18.26
C SER A 73 -11.86 2.13 -17.37
N TYR A 74 -11.82 2.28 -16.05
CA TYR A 74 -12.62 1.44 -15.15
C TYR A 74 -14.11 1.72 -15.35
N ARG A 75 -14.92 0.66 -15.43
CA ARG A 75 -16.36 0.70 -15.73
C ARG A 75 -17.20 -0.03 -14.67
N GLY A 76 -16.64 -0.28 -13.49
CA GLY A 76 -17.33 -1.01 -12.42
C GLY A 76 -17.16 -2.53 -12.54
N GLU A 77 -16.08 -2.99 -13.17
CA GLU A 77 -15.76 -4.41 -13.25
C GLU A 77 -15.60 -5.02 -11.84
N PRO A 78 -15.89 -6.33 -11.67
CA PRO A 78 -15.86 -6.99 -10.38
C PRO A 78 -14.42 -7.28 -9.92
N THR A 79 -13.67 -6.23 -9.61
CA THR A 79 -12.30 -6.29 -9.09
C THR A 79 -12.30 -6.26 -7.57
N ARG A 80 -11.19 -6.63 -6.94
CA ARG A 80 -11.13 -6.81 -5.48
C ARG A 80 -9.87 -6.25 -4.87
N LEU A 81 -9.94 -6.06 -3.56
CA LEU A 81 -8.81 -5.80 -2.67
C LEU A 81 -8.63 -6.98 -1.73
N VAL A 82 -7.39 -7.39 -1.50
CA VAL A 82 -7.03 -8.37 -0.46
C VAL A 82 -5.93 -7.78 0.42
N ILE A 83 -6.14 -7.77 1.73
CA ILE A 83 -5.16 -7.35 2.74
C ILE A 83 -4.95 -8.53 3.68
N GLY A 84 -3.69 -8.86 3.97
CA GLY A 84 -3.31 -9.90 4.92
C GLY A 84 -3.54 -9.50 6.37
N ASP A 85 -2.64 -9.93 7.25
CA ASP A 85 -2.80 -9.87 8.69
C ASP A 85 -1.84 -8.88 9.36
N ASP A 86 -2.18 -8.43 10.56
CA ASP A 86 -1.30 -7.66 11.44
C ASP A 86 -0.80 -6.33 10.82
N ASN A 87 -1.52 -5.77 9.85
CA ASN A 87 -1.19 -4.48 9.26
C ASN A 87 -1.68 -3.33 10.13
N VAL A 88 -0.89 -2.26 10.20
CA VAL A 88 -1.28 -0.98 10.78
C VAL A 88 -1.47 0.03 9.66
N ILE A 89 -2.72 0.38 9.40
CA ILE A 89 -3.14 1.31 8.35
C ILE A 89 -3.54 2.60 9.03
N ARG A 90 -2.70 3.63 8.91
CA ARG A 90 -2.85 4.93 9.57
C ARG A 90 -3.90 5.80 8.88
N GLU A 91 -4.05 7.02 9.39
CA GLU A 91 -5.12 7.94 9.04
C GLU A 91 -5.04 8.35 7.56
N HIS A 92 -6.19 8.59 6.92
CA HIS A 92 -6.26 9.06 5.53
C HIS A 92 -5.55 8.16 4.49
N VAL A 93 -5.35 6.89 4.80
CA VAL A 93 -4.81 5.94 3.82
C VAL A 93 -5.89 5.60 2.81
N THR A 94 -5.52 5.57 1.53
CA THR A 94 -6.42 5.18 0.44
C THR A 94 -5.85 3.98 -0.30
N ILE A 95 -6.69 2.95 -0.48
CA ILE A 95 -6.30 1.71 -1.16
C ILE A 95 -7.37 1.37 -2.18
N ASN A 96 -7.02 1.36 -3.47
CA ASN A 96 -7.95 1.01 -4.53
C ASN A 96 -7.97 -0.49 -4.82
N ARG A 97 -9.11 -0.99 -5.29
CA ARG A 97 -9.21 -2.34 -5.88
C ARG A 97 -8.43 -2.40 -7.21
N GLY A 98 -8.27 -3.60 -7.77
CA GLY A 98 -7.60 -3.75 -9.07
C GLY A 98 -8.43 -3.28 -10.27
N THR A 99 -7.92 -3.50 -11.47
CA THR A 99 -8.59 -3.26 -12.75
C THR A 99 -8.64 -4.54 -13.58
N ALA A 100 -9.57 -4.63 -14.54
CA ALA A 100 -9.65 -5.74 -15.49
C ALA A 100 -8.47 -5.79 -16.49
N LYS A 101 -7.56 -4.79 -16.47
CA LYS A 101 -6.34 -4.78 -17.30
C LYS A 101 -5.26 -5.73 -16.77
N ASP A 102 -5.37 -6.12 -15.52
CA ASP A 102 -4.45 -7.03 -14.83
C ASP A 102 -5.27 -8.15 -14.16
N GLN A 103 -4.84 -8.64 -13.02
CA GLN A 103 -5.52 -9.70 -12.26
C GLN A 103 -6.82 -9.25 -11.58
N GLY A 104 -7.26 -8.00 -11.76
CA GLY A 104 -8.42 -7.45 -11.05
C GLY A 104 -8.22 -7.42 -9.53
N LEU A 105 -6.97 -7.35 -9.08
CA LEU A 105 -6.59 -7.53 -7.69
C LEU A 105 -5.51 -6.54 -7.28
N THR A 106 -5.81 -5.75 -6.24
CA THR A 106 -4.76 -5.13 -5.40
C THR A 106 -4.55 -6.03 -4.20
N ALA A 107 -3.30 -6.41 -3.90
CA ALA A 107 -2.99 -7.25 -2.75
C ALA A 107 -1.93 -6.62 -1.85
N ILE A 108 -2.12 -6.76 -0.54
CA ILE A 108 -1.20 -6.31 0.50
C ILE A 108 -0.98 -7.49 1.46
N GLY A 109 0.28 -7.80 1.75
CA GLY A 109 0.66 -8.88 2.65
C GLY A 109 0.42 -8.56 4.14
N HIS A 110 1.38 -8.95 4.96
CA HIS A 110 1.27 -8.97 6.42
C HIS A 110 2.25 -8.01 7.10
N ARG A 111 1.90 -7.59 8.32
CA ARG A 111 2.79 -6.81 9.22
C ARG A 111 3.30 -5.50 8.62
N ASN A 112 2.54 -4.91 7.70
CA ASN A 112 2.92 -3.65 7.07
C ASN A 112 2.49 -2.45 7.92
N LEU A 113 3.29 -1.38 7.89
CA LEU A 113 2.94 -0.08 8.43
C LEU A 113 2.72 0.90 7.27
N LEU A 114 1.47 1.25 7.03
CA LEU A 114 1.08 2.29 6.08
C LEU A 114 0.78 3.56 6.88
N MET A 115 1.68 4.54 6.85
CA MET A 115 1.54 5.78 7.62
C MET A 115 0.53 6.75 6.96
N ALA A 116 0.30 7.88 7.62
CA ALA A 116 -0.82 8.76 7.26
C ALA A 116 -0.71 9.30 5.84
N GLY A 117 -1.84 9.30 5.12
CA GLY A 117 -1.94 9.81 3.75
C GLY A 117 -1.22 8.96 2.69
N VAL A 118 -0.86 7.71 2.99
CA VAL A 118 -0.36 6.78 1.97
C VAL A 118 -1.46 6.47 0.95
N HIS A 119 -1.08 6.45 -0.33
CA HIS A 119 -1.95 6.01 -1.41
C HIS A 119 -1.40 4.74 -2.07
N VAL A 120 -2.25 3.71 -2.14
CA VAL A 120 -2.00 2.48 -2.89
C VAL A 120 -3.01 2.43 -4.05
N ALA A 121 -2.54 2.71 -5.26
CA ALA A 121 -3.37 2.65 -6.45
C ALA A 121 -3.76 1.20 -6.83
N HIS A 122 -4.55 1.09 -7.88
CA HIS A 122 -5.04 -0.17 -8.41
C HIS A 122 -3.91 -1.12 -8.83
N ASP A 123 -4.17 -2.42 -8.70
CA ASP A 123 -3.31 -3.53 -9.15
C ASP A 123 -1.94 -3.59 -8.47
N CYS A 124 -1.75 -2.84 -7.38
CA CYS A 124 -0.51 -2.92 -6.61
C CYS A 124 -0.40 -4.26 -5.89
N GLN A 125 0.83 -4.76 -5.76
CA GLN A 125 1.16 -5.97 -5.02
C GLN A 125 2.24 -5.63 -3.99
N LEU A 126 1.85 -5.59 -2.72
CA LEU A 126 2.74 -5.29 -1.60
C LEU A 126 2.97 -6.58 -0.81
N GLY A 127 4.23 -6.91 -0.55
CA GLY A 127 4.64 -8.03 0.29
C GLY A 127 4.44 -7.76 1.79
N ASP A 128 5.37 -8.31 2.57
CA ASP A 128 5.33 -8.31 4.03
C ASP A 128 6.35 -7.35 4.67
N ASP A 129 6.07 -6.93 5.91
CA ASP A 129 7.00 -6.17 6.74
C ASP A 129 7.47 -4.84 6.09
N ILE A 130 6.63 -4.24 5.24
CA ILE A 130 6.88 -2.98 4.54
C ILE A 130 6.54 -1.79 5.45
N VAL A 131 7.34 -0.74 5.36
CA VAL A 131 7.04 0.57 5.97
C VAL A 131 6.88 1.62 4.88
N LEU A 132 5.67 2.16 4.73
CA LEU A 132 5.37 3.29 3.85
C LEU A 132 5.12 4.52 4.71
N ALA A 133 6.07 5.47 4.73
CA ALA A 133 5.95 6.67 5.54
C ALA A 133 4.99 7.71 4.90
N ASN A 134 4.66 8.73 5.69
CA ASN A 134 3.58 9.68 5.41
C ASN A 134 3.60 10.22 3.97
N GLY A 135 2.43 10.27 3.35
CA GLY A 135 2.27 10.85 2.01
C GLY A 135 3.01 10.10 0.90
N THR A 136 3.37 8.83 1.10
CA THR A 136 3.88 7.99 0.01
C THR A 136 2.76 7.69 -0.99
N LEU A 137 3.02 7.93 -2.27
CA LEU A 137 2.06 7.75 -3.36
C LEU A 137 2.55 6.66 -4.31
N LEU A 138 1.81 5.56 -4.40
CA LEU A 138 2.07 4.48 -5.35
C LEU A 138 1.14 4.59 -6.54
N GLY A 139 1.70 4.67 -7.76
CA GLY A 139 0.94 4.57 -9.00
C GLY A 139 0.42 3.14 -9.26
N GLY A 140 -0.44 2.97 -10.26
CA GLY A 140 -1.03 1.67 -10.58
C GLY A 140 0.01 0.60 -10.94
N HIS A 141 -0.29 -0.66 -10.63
CA HIS A 141 0.56 -1.82 -10.92
C HIS A 141 1.95 -1.81 -10.26
N VAL A 142 2.15 -1.00 -9.20
CA VAL A 142 3.40 -0.98 -8.45
C VAL A 142 3.55 -2.26 -7.64
N HIS A 143 4.74 -2.85 -7.67
CA HIS A 143 5.08 -4.02 -6.86
C HIS A 143 6.12 -3.64 -5.81
N ILE A 144 5.87 -3.97 -4.56
CA ILE A 144 6.82 -3.77 -3.46
C ILE A 144 7.07 -5.13 -2.82
N GLU A 145 8.31 -5.58 -2.87
CA GLU A 145 8.74 -6.81 -2.21
C GLU A 145 8.90 -6.61 -0.69
N ASP A 146 9.16 -7.69 0.04
CA ASP A 146 9.18 -7.69 1.50
C ASP A 146 10.25 -6.75 2.10
N GLN A 147 9.98 -6.28 3.33
CA GLN A 147 10.94 -5.57 4.17
C GLN A 147 11.47 -4.26 3.55
N VAL A 148 10.69 -3.67 2.64
CA VAL A 148 11.02 -2.41 1.98
C VAL A 148 10.62 -1.22 2.86
N GLY A 149 11.48 -0.20 2.91
CA GLY A 149 11.18 1.07 3.56
C GLY A 149 11.08 2.23 2.59
N LEU A 150 9.95 2.94 2.56
CA LEU A 150 9.79 4.21 1.84
C LEU A 150 9.65 5.34 2.86
N SER A 151 10.54 6.33 2.78
CA SER A 151 10.45 7.56 3.58
C SER A 151 9.31 8.45 3.10
N GLY A 152 8.99 9.50 3.88
CA GLY A 152 7.82 10.35 3.62
C GLY A 152 7.88 11.08 2.29
N GLY A 153 6.72 11.26 1.66
CA GLY A 153 6.55 12.02 0.42
C GLY A 153 7.14 11.36 -0.83
N VAL A 154 7.45 10.06 -0.79
CA VAL A 154 7.95 9.33 -1.97
C VAL A 154 6.82 9.15 -2.98
N ALA A 155 7.11 9.42 -4.25
CA ALA A 155 6.20 9.15 -5.36
C ALA A 155 6.77 8.05 -6.26
N VAL A 156 5.99 6.98 -6.45
CA VAL A 156 6.37 5.81 -7.25
C VAL A 156 5.52 5.74 -8.51
N HIS A 157 6.18 5.75 -9.65
CA HIS A 157 5.52 5.69 -10.95
C HIS A 157 4.91 4.30 -11.19
N HIS A 158 3.84 4.25 -11.99
CA HIS A 158 3.17 3.01 -12.34
C HIS A 158 4.12 1.94 -12.91
N TYR A 159 3.81 0.66 -12.66
CA TYR A 159 4.61 -0.54 -13.03
C TYR A 159 6.02 -0.65 -12.43
N VAL A 160 6.44 0.26 -11.55
CA VAL A 160 7.72 0.11 -10.85
C VAL A 160 7.66 -1.09 -9.90
N THR A 161 8.74 -1.88 -9.87
CA THR A 161 9.01 -2.86 -8.82
C THR A 161 10.09 -2.33 -7.87
N ILE A 162 9.84 -2.39 -6.56
CA ILE A 162 10.82 -2.09 -5.51
C ILE A 162 11.24 -3.40 -4.85
N GLY A 163 12.51 -3.75 -5.02
CA GLY A 163 13.07 -5.03 -4.57
C GLY A 163 13.26 -5.12 -3.06
N ARG A 164 13.27 -6.36 -2.55
CA ARG A 164 13.35 -6.69 -1.13
C ARG A 164 14.46 -5.92 -0.40
N LEU A 165 14.18 -5.47 0.82
CA LEU A 165 15.13 -4.75 1.68
C LEU A 165 15.73 -3.47 1.06
N ALA A 166 15.14 -2.95 -0.02
CA ALA A 166 15.47 -1.63 -0.51
C ALA A 166 14.98 -0.54 0.45
N PHE A 167 15.68 0.59 0.45
CA PHE A 167 15.27 1.77 1.20
C PHE A 167 15.23 3.00 0.30
N ILE A 168 14.10 3.72 0.34
CA ILE A 168 13.88 4.92 -0.46
C ILE A 168 13.91 6.16 0.43
N GLY A 169 14.79 7.10 0.09
CA GLY A 169 14.91 8.40 0.76
C GLY A 169 13.69 9.30 0.52
N GLY A 170 13.44 10.22 1.45
CA GLY A 170 12.22 11.05 1.46
C GLY A 170 12.12 11.96 0.24
N HIS A 171 10.90 12.28 -0.18
CA HIS A 171 10.63 13.12 -1.36
C HIS A 171 11.27 12.63 -2.67
N SER A 172 11.64 11.35 -2.74
CA SER A 172 12.21 10.76 -3.96
C SER A 172 11.14 10.52 -5.03
N ARG A 173 11.53 10.72 -6.29
CA ARG A 173 10.71 10.37 -7.47
C ARG A 173 11.22 9.08 -8.09
N ILE A 174 10.48 7.98 -7.93
CA ILE A 174 10.88 6.66 -8.42
C ILE A 174 10.18 6.38 -9.75
N ILE A 175 10.96 6.34 -10.83
CA ILE A 175 10.47 6.11 -12.21
C ILE A 175 11.05 4.85 -12.86
N HIS A 176 12.00 4.17 -12.20
CA HIS A 176 12.60 2.91 -12.62
C HIS A 176 12.43 1.90 -11.50
N ASP A 177 12.56 0.61 -11.81
CA ASP A 177 12.64 -0.42 -10.77
C ASP A 177 13.80 -0.12 -9.83
N VAL A 178 13.60 -0.44 -8.55
CA VAL A 178 14.61 -0.27 -7.50
C VAL A 178 15.17 -1.65 -7.15
N PRO A 179 16.48 -1.88 -7.37
CA PRO A 179 17.08 -3.18 -7.08
C PRO A 179 17.01 -3.52 -5.59
N PRO A 180 16.90 -4.81 -5.23
CA PRO A 180 16.86 -5.24 -3.84
C PRO A 180 18.14 -4.83 -3.12
N TYR A 181 18.05 -4.67 -1.80
CA TYR A 181 19.16 -4.35 -0.90
C TYR A 181 19.80 -2.97 -1.14
N MET A 182 19.26 -2.14 -2.03
CA MET A 182 19.83 -0.83 -2.36
C MET A 182 19.17 0.31 -1.60
N LEU A 183 19.96 1.35 -1.33
CA LEU A 183 19.47 2.66 -0.94
C LEU A 183 19.32 3.53 -2.19
N VAL A 184 18.11 4.03 -2.44
CA VAL A 184 17.79 4.94 -3.55
C VAL A 184 17.29 6.25 -3.00
N ASP A 185 17.77 7.36 -3.58
CA ASP A 185 17.38 8.69 -3.12
C ASP A 185 17.43 9.75 -4.22
N GLY A 186 16.48 10.70 -4.17
CA GLY A 186 16.48 11.95 -4.91
C GLY A 186 15.42 12.09 -6.00
N ASN A 187 15.41 13.26 -6.64
CA ASN A 187 14.64 13.60 -7.83
C ASN A 187 15.56 14.39 -8.80
N PRO A 188 16.18 13.75 -9.80
CA PRO A 188 15.96 12.37 -10.24
C PRO A 188 16.56 11.34 -9.29
N SER A 189 15.88 10.21 -9.07
CA SER A 189 16.32 9.16 -8.14
C SER A 189 17.51 8.36 -8.69
N ARG A 190 18.43 8.00 -7.80
CA ARG A 190 19.62 7.18 -8.11
C ARG A 190 19.92 6.20 -6.99
N VAL A 191 20.46 5.03 -7.35
CA VAL A 191 21.10 4.11 -6.40
C VAL A 191 22.33 4.82 -5.81
N ARG A 192 22.42 4.86 -4.47
CA ARG A 192 23.50 5.54 -3.74
C ARG A 192 24.54 4.55 -3.23
N CYS A 193 24.06 3.50 -2.56
CA CYS A 193 24.84 2.45 -1.94
C CYS A 193 23.93 1.26 -1.62
N ILE A 194 24.48 0.21 -1.03
CA ILE A 194 23.69 -0.86 -0.41
C ILE A 194 23.09 -0.37 0.93
N ASN A 195 21.94 -0.91 1.30
CA ASN A 195 21.21 -0.62 2.54
C ASN A 195 21.84 -1.34 3.74
N ILE A 196 23.11 -1.03 4.07
CA ILE A 196 23.89 -1.72 5.12
C ILE A 196 23.12 -1.80 6.45
N VAL A 197 22.45 -0.71 6.83
CA VAL A 197 21.67 -0.66 8.08
C VAL A 197 20.51 -1.65 8.05
N GLY A 198 19.74 -1.68 6.96
CA GLY A 198 18.64 -2.63 6.78
C GLY A 198 19.11 -4.08 6.77
N LEU A 199 20.19 -4.37 6.02
CA LEU A 199 20.76 -5.72 5.92
C LEU A 199 21.23 -6.25 7.28
N ARG A 200 21.96 -5.44 8.05
CA ARG A 200 22.42 -5.83 9.41
C ARG A 200 21.27 -6.03 10.39
N ARG A 201 20.25 -5.16 10.36
CA ARG A 201 19.07 -5.29 11.24
C ARG A 201 18.27 -6.56 10.96
N HIS A 202 18.30 -7.07 9.74
CA HIS A 202 17.66 -8.32 9.35
C HIS A 202 18.58 -9.53 9.45
N GLY A 203 19.76 -9.39 10.07
CA GLY A 203 20.63 -10.51 10.43
C GLY A 203 21.37 -11.15 9.26
N LEU A 204 21.54 -10.45 8.13
CA LEU A 204 22.36 -10.97 7.04
C LEU A 204 23.83 -11.07 7.48
N ALA A 205 24.49 -12.15 7.07
CA ALA A 205 25.90 -12.38 7.37
C ALA A 205 26.78 -11.28 6.76
N GLU A 206 27.85 -10.88 7.47
CA GLU A 206 28.78 -9.87 6.96
C GLU A 206 29.42 -10.30 5.62
N SER A 207 29.68 -11.59 5.43
CA SER A 207 30.17 -12.13 4.14
C SER A 207 29.20 -11.89 2.97
N THR A 208 27.88 -11.95 3.23
CA THR A 208 26.83 -11.62 2.25
C THR A 208 26.78 -10.12 1.99
N ILE A 209 26.88 -9.30 3.04
CA ILE A 209 26.91 -7.84 2.91
C ILE A 209 28.11 -7.39 2.08
N ASP A 210 29.29 -7.98 2.31
CA ASP A 210 30.51 -7.72 1.54
C ASP A 210 30.33 -8.09 0.06
N ALA A 211 29.72 -9.25 -0.22
CA ALA A 211 29.46 -9.69 -1.59
C ALA A 211 28.45 -8.75 -2.31
N LEU A 212 27.41 -8.29 -1.62
CA LEU A 212 26.48 -7.28 -2.14
C LEU A 212 27.17 -5.93 -2.38
N HIS A 213 28.07 -5.53 -1.48
CA HIS A 213 28.84 -4.30 -1.64
C HIS A 213 29.76 -4.36 -2.86
N GLU A 214 30.39 -5.50 -3.10
CA GLU A 214 31.21 -5.75 -4.29
C GLU A 214 30.37 -5.76 -5.57
N ALA A 215 29.22 -6.45 -5.58
CA ALA A 215 28.28 -6.43 -6.70
C ALA A 215 27.84 -4.98 -7.02
N HIS A 216 27.49 -4.20 -6.00
CA HIS A 216 27.15 -2.79 -6.16
C HIS A 216 28.32 -1.99 -6.77
N ARG A 217 29.55 -2.20 -6.29
CA ARG A 217 30.75 -1.52 -6.81
C ARG A 217 30.95 -1.83 -8.29
N LEU A 218 30.88 -3.10 -8.70
CA LEU A 218 31.09 -3.52 -10.08
C LEU A 218 30.04 -2.92 -11.03
N ILE A 219 28.76 -2.97 -10.63
CA ILE A 219 27.64 -2.56 -11.48
C ILE A 219 27.47 -1.04 -11.52
N PHE A 220 27.29 -0.40 -10.36
CA PHE A 220 26.87 1.01 -10.31
C PHE A 220 28.03 2.00 -10.35
N ARG A 221 29.22 1.62 -9.85
CA ARG A 221 30.43 2.48 -9.90
C ARG A 221 31.38 2.09 -11.03
N GLY A 222 31.59 0.79 -11.22
CA GLY A 222 32.46 0.22 -12.24
C GLY A 222 31.87 0.27 -13.65
N LYS A 223 30.56 0.52 -13.78
CA LYS A 223 29.83 0.56 -15.05
C LYS A 223 29.98 -0.73 -15.88
N MET A 224 30.19 -1.86 -15.21
CA MET A 224 30.19 -3.16 -15.86
C MET A 224 28.78 -3.53 -16.30
N THR A 225 28.67 -4.32 -17.36
CA THR A 225 27.39 -4.99 -17.67
C THR A 225 27.07 -6.01 -16.57
N ILE A 226 25.79 -6.40 -16.47
CA ILE A 226 25.38 -7.37 -15.45
C ILE A 226 26.13 -8.69 -15.62
N ASP A 227 26.32 -9.14 -16.86
CA ASP A 227 27.01 -10.40 -17.15
C ASP A 227 28.52 -10.31 -16.89
N GLN A 228 29.14 -9.15 -17.11
CA GLN A 228 30.53 -8.92 -16.70
C GLN A 228 30.68 -8.96 -15.18
N ALA A 229 29.80 -8.29 -14.45
CA ALA A 229 29.81 -8.30 -12.99
C ALA A 229 29.56 -9.71 -12.45
N ALA A 230 28.62 -10.45 -13.03
CA ALA A 230 28.35 -11.85 -12.68
C ALA A 230 29.59 -12.73 -12.88
N ALA A 231 30.25 -12.66 -14.03
CA ALA A 231 31.46 -13.42 -14.30
C ALA A 231 32.60 -13.10 -13.32
N VAL A 232 32.75 -11.83 -12.91
CA VAL A 232 33.72 -11.43 -11.89
C VAL A 232 33.37 -12.04 -10.53
N LEU A 233 32.11 -11.98 -10.10
CA LEU A 233 31.66 -12.57 -8.83
C LEU A 233 31.80 -14.09 -8.82
N GLU A 234 31.49 -14.76 -9.93
CA GLU A 234 31.67 -16.20 -10.13
C GLU A 234 33.14 -16.62 -10.06
N SER A 235 34.05 -15.81 -10.60
CA SER A 235 35.49 -16.09 -10.52
C SER A 235 36.06 -16.01 -9.09
N GLN A 236 35.34 -15.36 -8.17
CA GLN A 236 35.72 -15.22 -6.76
C GLN A 236 35.17 -16.34 -5.87
N VAL A 237 34.37 -17.26 -6.45
CA VAL A 237 33.77 -18.38 -5.72
C VAL A 237 34.85 -19.33 -5.24
N GLN A 238 34.77 -19.71 -3.96
CA GLN A 238 35.61 -20.74 -3.35
C GLN A 238 34.69 -21.84 -2.77
N PRO A 239 35.18 -23.08 -2.59
CA PRO A 239 34.37 -24.18 -2.07
C PRO A 239 33.69 -23.89 -0.71
N ASP A 240 34.31 -23.04 0.10
CA ASP A 240 33.86 -22.57 1.41
C ASP A 240 33.16 -21.19 1.37
N ARG A 241 33.14 -20.52 0.20
CA ARG A 241 32.53 -19.21 -0.01
C ARG A 241 31.78 -19.15 -1.36
N PRO A 242 30.59 -19.77 -1.45
CA PRO A 242 29.74 -19.65 -2.64
C PRO A 242 29.18 -18.23 -2.80
N ILE A 243 28.64 -17.91 -3.99
CA ILE A 243 27.87 -16.68 -4.19
C ILE A 243 26.61 -16.74 -3.31
N PRO A 244 26.36 -15.74 -2.46
CA PRO A 244 25.12 -15.69 -1.68
C PRO A 244 23.89 -15.56 -2.57
N ASP A 245 22.78 -16.19 -2.18
CA ASP A 245 21.49 -16.13 -2.89
C ASP A 245 21.01 -14.68 -3.09
N GLU A 246 21.34 -13.78 -2.16
CA GLU A 246 21.03 -12.36 -2.27
C GLU A 246 21.71 -11.70 -3.47
N VAL A 247 22.96 -12.06 -3.77
CA VAL A 247 23.68 -11.55 -4.94
C VAL A 247 23.05 -12.09 -6.21
N THR A 248 22.71 -13.39 -6.24
CA THR A 248 22.01 -14.01 -7.37
C THR A 248 20.68 -13.29 -7.64
N ARG A 249 19.86 -13.07 -6.60
CA ARG A 249 18.59 -12.33 -6.70
C ARG A 249 18.80 -10.91 -7.24
N LEU A 250 19.83 -10.20 -6.78
CA LEU A 250 20.15 -8.87 -7.27
C LEU A 250 20.45 -8.89 -8.78
N LEU A 251 21.27 -9.82 -9.24
CA LEU A 251 21.62 -9.95 -10.66
C LEU A 251 20.40 -10.28 -11.52
N GLU A 252 19.57 -11.24 -11.08
CA GLU A 252 18.32 -11.60 -11.76
C GLU A 252 17.34 -10.42 -11.84
N PHE A 253 17.18 -9.68 -10.74
CA PHE A 253 16.34 -8.49 -10.71
C PHE A 253 16.81 -7.47 -11.75
N LEU A 254 18.11 -7.20 -11.79
CA LEU A 254 18.69 -6.23 -12.73
C LEU A 254 18.55 -6.70 -14.19
N ARG A 255 18.68 -8.00 -14.47
CA ARG A 255 18.45 -8.55 -15.82
C ARG A 255 17.00 -8.33 -16.25
N ARG A 256 16.04 -8.60 -15.36
CA ARG A 256 14.61 -8.33 -15.60
C ARG A 256 14.33 -6.83 -15.81
N GLN A 257 14.99 -5.96 -15.04
CA GLN A 257 14.88 -4.52 -15.22
C GLN A 257 15.38 -4.08 -16.61
N GLN A 258 16.51 -4.63 -17.07
CA GLN A 258 17.09 -4.33 -18.38
C GLN A 258 16.26 -4.85 -19.55
N SER A 259 15.62 -6.01 -19.41
CA SER A 259 14.73 -6.55 -20.44
C SER A 259 13.38 -5.81 -20.53
N GLY A 260 13.05 -5.03 -19.50
CA GLY A 260 11.86 -4.20 -19.42
C GLY A 260 11.86 -2.96 -20.33
N ARG A 261 10.85 -2.09 -20.15
CA ARG A 261 10.78 -0.77 -20.83
C ARG A 261 10.95 0.34 -19.81
N HIS A 262 11.64 1.41 -20.19
CA HIS A 262 11.91 2.55 -19.30
C HIS A 262 12.51 2.13 -17.95
N GLY A 263 13.36 1.10 -17.94
CA GLY A 263 13.94 0.53 -16.71
C GLY A 263 12.91 -0.07 -15.75
N ARG A 264 11.77 -0.55 -16.26
CA ARG A 264 10.72 -1.24 -15.49
C ARG A 264 10.43 -2.59 -16.14
N GLY A 265 10.78 -3.68 -15.46
CA GLY A 265 10.61 -5.05 -15.95
C GLY A 265 9.15 -5.40 -16.20
N ARG A 266 8.25 -4.91 -15.32
CA ARG A 266 6.80 -5.18 -15.40
C ARG A 266 6.08 -4.41 -16.51
N GLU A 267 6.70 -3.40 -17.10
CA GLU A 267 6.09 -2.68 -18.22
C GLU A 267 5.85 -3.58 -19.43
N LEU A 268 6.52 -4.74 -19.52
CA LEU A 268 6.24 -5.76 -20.53
C LEU A 268 4.85 -6.40 -20.39
N ALA A 269 4.29 -6.44 -19.18
CA ALA A 269 2.95 -6.96 -18.93
C ALA A 269 1.86 -5.96 -19.38
N ARG A 270 2.22 -4.69 -19.62
CA ARG A 270 1.29 -3.64 -20.05
C ARG A 270 0.75 -3.95 -21.45
N GLY A 271 -0.50 -4.41 -21.51
CA GLY A 271 -1.19 -4.77 -22.75
C GLY A 271 -1.15 -6.26 -23.11
N ALA A 272 -0.52 -7.11 -22.28
CA ALA A 272 -0.51 -8.56 -22.51
C ALA A 272 -1.88 -9.23 -22.25
N GLY A 273 -2.84 -8.52 -21.64
CA GLY A 273 -4.07 -9.11 -21.15
C GLY A 273 -3.79 -10.12 -20.03
N ALA A 274 -4.80 -10.48 -19.25
CA ALA A 274 -4.66 -11.53 -18.23
C ALA A 274 -4.45 -12.91 -18.88
N SER A 275 -3.22 -13.22 -19.33
CA SER A 275 -2.83 -14.58 -19.64
C SER A 275 -2.51 -15.28 -18.32
N SER A 276 -3.31 -16.30 -18.00
CA SER A 276 -3.19 -17.17 -16.84
C SER A 276 -1.74 -17.58 -16.57
N THR A 277 -1.13 -16.98 -15.56
CA THR A 277 0.12 -17.45 -14.97
C THR A 277 -0.11 -17.60 -13.47
N SER A 278 0.18 -18.80 -12.98
CA SER A 278 0.07 -19.21 -11.58
C SER A 278 0.86 -18.25 -10.68
N GLY A 279 0.15 -17.40 -9.95
CA GLY A 279 0.72 -16.60 -8.87
C GLY A 279 1.23 -17.50 -7.73
N PRO A 280 2.12 -16.97 -6.87
CA PRO A 280 2.62 -17.71 -5.73
C PRO A 280 1.45 -18.08 -4.82
N SER A 281 1.41 -19.33 -4.37
CA SER A 281 0.41 -19.79 -3.41
C SER A 281 0.58 -19.02 -2.11
N LEU A 282 -0.33 -18.09 -1.82
CA LEU A 282 -0.58 -17.67 -0.46
C LEU A 282 -1.09 -18.92 0.27
N GLY A 283 -0.29 -19.40 1.23
CA GLY A 283 -0.58 -20.58 2.03
C GLY A 283 -1.99 -20.51 2.59
N GLY A 284 -2.74 -21.61 2.43
CA GLY A 284 -4.18 -21.65 2.63
C GLY A 284 -4.63 -21.17 4.01
N SER A 285 -5.35 -20.05 4.02
CA SER A 285 -6.32 -19.78 5.06
C SER A 285 -7.52 -20.69 4.81
N THR A 286 -7.80 -21.56 5.77
CA THR A 286 -8.97 -22.44 5.79
C THR A 286 -10.24 -21.59 5.62
N PRO A 287 -11.18 -21.94 4.73
CA PRO A 287 -12.44 -21.20 4.62
C PRO A 287 -13.17 -21.26 5.96
N LEU A 288 -13.59 -20.09 6.48
CA LEU A 288 -14.44 -20.02 7.67
C LEU A 288 -15.71 -20.85 7.42
N ALA A 289 -15.93 -21.85 8.26
CA ALA A 289 -17.19 -22.57 8.31
C ALA A 289 -18.32 -21.59 8.63
N ALA A 290 -19.32 -21.52 7.76
CA ALA A 290 -20.50 -20.69 7.93
C ALA A 290 -21.25 -21.06 9.23
N GLY A 291 -21.04 -20.29 10.29
CA GLY A 291 -21.87 -20.30 11.48
C GLY A 291 -23.25 -19.73 11.16
N LYS A 292 -24.31 -20.42 11.60
CA LYS A 292 -25.71 -20.02 11.36
C LYS A 292 -25.97 -18.60 11.89
N PRO A 293 -26.84 -17.81 11.22
CA PRO A 293 -27.17 -16.46 11.65
C PRO A 293 -27.84 -16.49 13.03
N THR A 294 -27.26 -15.76 13.98
CA THR A 294 -27.86 -15.59 15.32
C THR A 294 -28.79 -14.39 15.26
N THR A 295 -30.08 -14.64 15.39
CA THR A 295 -31.13 -13.60 15.44
C THR A 295 -31.00 -12.80 16.74
N VAL A 296 -30.69 -11.51 16.65
CA VAL A 296 -30.75 -10.57 17.77
C VAL A 296 -32.22 -10.16 17.98
N SER A 297 -32.77 -10.43 19.16
CA SER A 297 -34.10 -9.95 19.57
C SER A 297 -33.98 -8.54 20.15
N PRO A 298 -34.88 -7.59 19.84
CA PRO A 298 -34.85 -6.27 20.45
C PRO A 298 -35.40 -6.33 21.88
N ALA A 299 -34.66 -5.74 22.80
CA ALA A 299 -35.11 -5.53 24.18
C ALA A 299 -36.25 -4.49 24.19
N THR A 300 -37.34 -4.87 24.83
CA THR A 300 -38.50 -4.03 25.12
C THR A 300 -38.15 -2.99 26.19
N SER A 301 -38.53 -1.73 25.97
CA SER A 301 -38.71 -0.77 27.06
C SER A 301 -40.09 -0.13 26.93
N SER A 302 -40.80 -0.06 28.06
CA SER A 302 -42.17 0.36 28.20
C SER A 302 -42.26 1.79 28.77
N SER A 303 -43.34 2.47 28.39
CA SER A 303 -44.05 3.56 29.10
C SER A 303 -43.33 4.91 29.26
N ALA A 304 -43.94 6.10 29.19
CA ALA A 304 -45.18 6.68 28.66
C ALA A 304 -44.99 8.24 28.81
N PRO A 305 -45.98 9.15 28.57
CA PRO A 305 -45.76 10.36 27.75
C PRO A 305 -45.81 11.70 28.53
N ALA A 306 -45.41 12.80 27.88
CA ALA A 306 -45.86 14.15 28.26
C ALA A 306 -45.85 15.15 27.10
N ASN A 307 -46.98 15.86 27.00
CA ASN A 307 -47.37 16.93 26.09
C ASN A 307 -46.46 18.18 26.09
N GLY A 308 -46.52 18.95 25.00
CA GLY A 308 -46.22 20.39 25.04
C GLY A 308 -46.14 21.07 23.68
N LYS A 309 -47.29 21.51 23.13
CA LYS A 309 -47.38 22.47 22.02
C LYS A 309 -46.91 23.85 22.48
N ALA A 310 -46.16 24.58 21.64
CA ALA A 310 -46.30 26.03 21.50
C ALA A 310 -45.78 26.50 20.13
N GLN A 311 -46.58 27.36 19.53
CA GLN A 311 -46.51 28.00 18.21
C GLN A 311 -45.86 29.40 18.36
N SER A 312 -45.71 30.13 17.24
CA SER A 312 -45.42 31.58 17.10
C SER A 312 -43.93 31.97 17.28
N ASP A 313 -43.27 32.82 16.49
CA ASP A 313 -43.62 33.74 15.40
C ASP A 313 -42.33 34.01 14.58
N GLU A 314 -42.47 34.26 13.28
CA GLU A 314 -41.53 35.05 12.44
C GLU A 314 -42.01 36.53 12.47
N PRO A 315 -41.17 37.57 12.25
CA PRO A 315 -40.51 37.76 10.95
C PRO A 315 -39.19 38.58 10.91
N ASP A 316 -38.62 38.57 9.70
CA ASP A 316 -38.01 39.68 8.95
C ASP A 316 -36.48 39.99 8.99
N GLN A 317 -35.90 39.77 7.80
CA GLN A 317 -35.04 40.65 6.99
C GLN A 317 -33.57 41.01 7.36
N ALA A 318 -32.75 40.76 6.32
CA ALA A 318 -31.62 41.54 5.79
C ALA A 318 -30.27 41.55 6.52
N ALA A 319 -29.22 41.03 5.86
CA ALA A 319 -28.22 41.87 5.15
C ALA A 319 -26.97 41.07 4.77
N SER A 320 -26.48 41.36 3.57
CA SER A 320 -25.23 40.91 2.95
C SER A 320 -23.97 41.36 3.69
N ALA A 321 -22.94 40.52 3.71
CA ALA A 321 -21.55 40.99 3.68
C ALA A 321 -20.61 39.90 3.14
N SER A 322 -20.18 40.07 1.90
CA SER A 322 -19.04 39.42 1.25
C SER A 322 -17.72 39.88 1.88
N VAL A 323 -16.82 38.96 2.20
CA VAL A 323 -15.43 39.26 2.58
C VAL A 323 -14.52 38.96 1.38
N PRO A 324 -13.63 39.89 0.97
CA PRO A 324 -12.87 39.75 -0.27
C PRO A 324 -11.54 38.99 -0.09
N VAL A 325 -11.15 38.37 -1.20
CA VAL A 325 -9.88 37.70 -1.48
C VAL A 325 -8.74 38.72 -1.55
N VAL A 326 -7.62 38.45 -0.88
CA VAL A 326 -6.37 39.21 -1.02
C VAL A 326 -5.42 38.46 -1.95
N SER A 327 -5.22 39.01 -3.15
CA SER A 327 -4.18 38.59 -4.10
C SER A 327 -2.89 39.36 -3.83
N VAL A 328 -1.77 38.65 -3.74
CA VAL A 328 -0.42 39.23 -3.59
C VAL A 328 0.24 39.25 -4.98
N GLU A 329 0.43 40.44 -5.54
CA GLU A 329 1.25 40.65 -6.74
C GLU A 329 2.71 40.94 -6.35
N ALA A 330 3.63 40.20 -6.97
CA ALA A 330 5.06 40.41 -6.89
C ALA A 330 5.49 41.53 -7.86
N ARG A 331 6.25 42.51 -7.36
CA ARG A 331 6.98 43.48 -8.20
C ARG A 331 8.44 43.07 -8.28
N GLY A 332 8.92 42.88 -9.51
CA GLY A 332 10.33 42.71 -9.83
C GLY A 332 11.04 44.07 -9.92
N GLU A 333 12.29 44.09 -9.48
CA GLU A 333 13.25 45.16 -9.76
C GLU A 333 14.33 44.61 -10.71
N GLU A 334 14.52 45.28 -11.84
CA GLU A 334 15.70 45.14 -12.70
C GLU A 334 16.86 46.01 -12.15
N PRO A 335 18.13 45.60 -12.29
CA PRO A 335 19.25 46.46 -12.00
C PRO A 335 19.67 47.28 -13.23
N THR A 336 19.95 48.56 -13.01
CA THR A 336 20.59 49.45 -13.98
C THR A 336 22.10 49.55 -13.74
N ALA A 337 22.84 49.53 -14.86
CA ALA A 337 24.21 50.00 -15.14
C ALA A 337 25.38 49.49 -14.28
#